data_AF-A0A956IC69-F1
#
_entry.id   AF-A0A956IC69-F1
#
_cell.length_a   1.000
_cell.length_b   1.000
_cell.length_c   1.000
_cell.angle_alpha   90.00
_cell.angle_beta   90.00
_cell.angle_gamma   90.00
#
_symmetry.space_group_name_H-M   'P 1'
#
loop_
_entity.id
_entity.type
_entity.pdbx_description
1 polymer ?
#
loop_
_entity_poly.entity_id
_entity_poly.type
_entity_poly.pdbx_seq_one_letter_code
_entity_poly.pdbx_strand_id
1 'polypeptide(L)'
;LAAVRAVSSRLRLRVLLAGEPNPDRRAHVERMVDAFGVRHLVSVRGEPRAVSLPSLIAACDIAVVTASTTPRFQELGDLPEPLLEYLACRRPVVAAGVPAVAEVVRDEEEGVLYLPGDEISLADAIVSVATDADLRNHVIEGAYARVRARFSGAARRRRLAEVYEMLIPGSQSYDAWGEAFEQDTGAFAAPVSSMIETDAVEDVERTHDEDDDHTIAPPAPLPGEPTPALSDDNVGDTLVGQFPAMRAIDTSPELDHHLEPLEGSDTSSGS
;
A
#
# COMPACT_ATOMS: atom_id res chain seq x y z
N LEU A 1 10.14 -14.10 -12.28
CA LEU A 1 10.09 -15.44 -12.93
C LEU A 1 11.36 -16.26 -12.72
N ALA A 2 12.57 -15.67 -12.87
CA ALA A 2 13.83 -16.36 -12.53
C ALA A 2 13.83 -16.93 -11.10
N ALA A 3 13.42 -16.12 -10.11
CA ALA A 3 13.28 -16.56 -8.72
C ALA A 3 12.31 -17.75 -8.57
N VAL A 4 11.17 -17.74 -9.27
CA VAL A 4 10.19 -18.85 -9.25
C VAL A 4 10.86 -20.17 -9.67
N ARG A 5 11.68 -20.13 -10.73
CA ARG A 5 12.45 -21.30 -11.17
C ARG A 5 13.45 -21.74 -10.10
N ALA A 6 14.16 -20.80 -9.47
CA ALA A 6 15.11 -21.10 -8.40
C ALA A 6 14.44 -21.68 -7.14
N VAL A 7 13.25 -21.22 -6.76
CA VAL A 7 12.49 -21.78 -5.62
C VAL A 7 11.93 -23.15 -5.98
N SER A 8 11.51 -23.39 -7.23
CA SER A 8 10.90 -24.67 -7.65
C SER A 8 11.81 -25.89 -7.52
N SER A 9 13.14 -25.70 -7.49
CA SER A 9 14.11 -26.77 -7.22
C SER A 9 14.26 -27.09 -5.73
N ARG A 10 13.75 -26.22 -4.84
CA ARG A 10 13.88 -26.31 -3.38
C ARG A 10 12.55 -26.65 -2.71
N LEU A 11 11.44 -26.14 -3.24
CA LEU A 11 10.10 -26.26 -2.69
C LEU A 11 9.07 -26.53 -3.79
N ARG A 12 7.99 -27.23 -3.42
CA ARG A 12 6.79 -27.29 -4.27
C ARG A 12 5.98 -26.02 -4.07
N LEU A 13 5.66 -25.33 -5.15
CA LEU A 13 4.94 -24.07 -5.11
C LEU A 13 4.04 -23.89 -6.34
N ARG A 14 3.06 -22.99 -6.20
CA ARG A 14 2.31 -22.41 -7.31
C ARG A 14 2.34 -20.90 -7.15
N VAL A 15 2.38 -20.18 -8.26
CA VAL A 15 2.37 -18.72 -8.30
C VAL A 15 1.08 -18.26 -8.95
N LEU A 16 0.40 -17.34 -8.29
CA LEU A 16 -0.72 -16.60 -8.85
C LEU A 16 -0.25 -15.19 -9.18
N LEU A 17 -0.40 -14.78 -10.43
CA LEU A 17 -0.23 -13.39 -10.88
C LEU A 17 -1.61 -12.86 -11.25
N ALA A 18 -2.17 -11.97 -10.45
CA ALA A 18 -3.48 -11.36 -10.68
C ALA A 18 -3.35 -9.84 -10.64
N GLY A 19 -4.14 -9.11 -11.44
CA GLY A 19 -4.13 -7.64 -11.42
C GLY A 19 -3.83 -6.94 -12.75
N GLU A 20 -3.61 -7.64 -13.86
CA GLU A 20 -3.40 -6.99 -15.16
C GLU A 20 -4.71 -6.99 -15.99
N PRO A 21 -5.48 -5.88 -15.99
CA PRO A 21 -6.73 -5.80 -16.73
C PRO A 21 -6.50 -5.76 -18.24
N ASN A 22 -5.35 -5.24 -18.71
CA ASN A 22 -5.07 -5.11 -20.13
C ASN A 22 -4.70 -6.48 -20.75
N PRO A 23 -5.45 -6.97 -21.76
CA PRO A 23 -5.18 -8.28 -22.38
C PRO A 23 -3.79 -8.39 -23.04
N ASP A 24 -3.28 -7.32 -23.65
CA ASP A 24 -1.98 -7.34 -24.34
C ASP A 24 -0.81 -7.42 -23.36
N ARG A 25 -0.90 -6.68 -22.25
CA ARG A 25 0.08 -6.77 -21.16
C ARG A 25 0.04 -8.13 -20.48
N ARG A 26 -1.16 -8.68 -20.27
CA ARG A 26 -1.33 -10.05 -19.76
C ARG A 26 -0.69 -11.07 -20.69
N ALA A 27 -0.96 -10.99 -21.99
CA ALA A 27 -0.33 -11.85 -22.99
C ALA A 27 1.20 -11.69 -23.02
N HIS A 28 1.73 -10.48 -22.75
CA HIS A 28 3.17 -10.28 -22.60
C HIS A 28 3.72 -11.02 -21.38
N VAL A 29 3.07 -10.93 -20.22
CA VAL A 29 3.46 -11.71 -19.02
C VAL A 29 3.40 -13.21 -19.30
N GLU A 30 2.37 -13.69 -19.98
CA GLU A 30 2.25 -15.09 -20.36
C GLU A 30 3.39 -15.56 -21.27
N ARG A 31 3.78 -14.77 -22.27
CA ARG A 31 4.97 -15.06 -23.10
C ARG A 31 6.24 -15.12 -22.27
N MET A 32 6.41 -14.25 -21.28
CA MET A 32 7.55 -14.33 -20.37
C MET A 32 7.51 -15.61 -19.52
N VAL A 33 6.35 -15.99 -18.99
CA VAL A 33 6.18 -17.24 -18.23
C VAL A 33 6.60 -18.45 -19.06
N ASP A 34 6.22 -18.49 -20.33
CA ASP A 34 6.59 -19.56 -21.27
C ASP A 34 8.09 -19.55 -21.56
N ALA A 35 8.68 -18.38 -21.84
CA ALA A 35 10.11 -18.23 -22.10
C ALA A 35 10.99 -18.67 -20.91
N PHE A 36 10.50 -18.52 -19.67
CA PHE A 36 11.18 -18.98 -18.47
C PHE A 36 10.97 -20.47 -18.16
N GLY A 37 10.08 -21.15 -18.88
CA GLY A 37 9.77 -22.58 -18.70
C GLY A 37 8.96 -22.91 -17.46
N VAL A 38 8.25 -21.92 -16.87
CA VAL A 38 7.55 -22.06 -15.57
C VAL A 38 6.02 -22.04 -15.70
N ARG A 39 5.46 -22.21 -16.91
CA ARG A 39 4.01 -22.21 -17.18
C ARG A 39 3.21 -23.15 -16.29
N HIS A 40 3.75 -24.31 -15.98
CA HIS A 40 3.10 -25.31 -15.13
C HIS A 40 3.02 -24.91 -13.63
N LEU A 41 3.74 -23.87 -13.23
CA LEU A 41 3.76 -23.33 -11.86
C LEU A 41 2.98 -22.02 -11.74
N VAL A 42 2.78 -21.28 -12.83
CA VAL A 42 2.27 -19.91 -12.80
C VAL A 42 0.88 -19.83 -13.43
N SER A 43 -0.11 -19.35 -12.66
CA SER A 43 -1.42 -18.95 -13.17
C SER A 43 -1.47 -17.43 -13.30
N VAL A 44 -1.75 -16.94 -14.51
CA VAL A 44 -1.98 -15.52 -14.77
C VAL A 44 -3.49 -15.28 -14.84
N ARG A 45 -3.99 -14.31 -14.08
CA ARG A 45 -5.40 -13.92 -14.02
C ARG A 45 -5.52 -12.42 -14.28
N GLY A 46 -6.70 -12.00 -14.72
CA GLY A 46 -7.02 -10.58 -14.86
C GLY A 46 -7.12 -9.88 -13.50
N GLU A 47 -7.65 -8.68 -13.52
CA GLU A 47 -7.89 -7.90 -12.30
C GLU A 47 -9.00 -8.55 -11.45
N PRO A 48 -8.71 -8.92 -10.18
CA PRO A 48 -9.74 -9.44 -9.30
C PRO A 48 -10.71 -8.32 -8.92
N ARG A 49 -11.97 -8.67 -8.68
CA ARG A 49 -12.92 -7.70 -8.10
C ARG A 49 -12.49 -7.36 -6.68
N ALA A 50 -12.63 -6.10 -6.27
CA ALA A 50 -12.30 -5.64 -4.92
C ALA A 50 -12.92 -6.54 -3.82
N VAL A 51 -14.18 -6.98 -4.00
CA VAL A 51 -14.88 -7.87 -3.04
C VAL A 51 -14.24 -9.25 -2.89
N SER A 52 -13.54 -9.73 -3.92
CA SER A 52 -12.92 -11.04 -3.97
C SER A 52 -11.45 -11.04 -3.57
N LEU A 53 -10.84 -9.85 -3.52
CA LEU A 53 -9.41 -9.68 -3.28
C LEU A 53 -8.97 -10.22 -1.90
N PRO A 54 -9.67 -9.98 -0.78
CA PRO A 54 -9.30 -10.56 0.51
C PRO A 54 -9.31 -12.10 0.49
N SER A 55 -10.32 -12.71 -0.12
CA SER A 55 -10.41 -14.17 -0.24
C SER A 55 -9.30 -14.75 -1.11
N LEU A 56 -8.93 -14.04 -2.18
CA LEU A 56 -7.82 -14.43 -3.06
C LEU A 56 -6.48 -14.37 -2.33
N ILE A 57 -6.25 -13.28 -1.59
CA ILE A 57 -5.04 -13.09 -0.77
C ILE A 57 -4.98 -14.17 0.32
N ALA A 58 -6.09 -14.45 1.01
CA ALA A 58 -6.16 -15.44 2.08
C ALA A 58 -5.92 -16.88 1.60
N ALA A 59 -6.20 -17.17 0.32
CA ALA A 59 -5.91 -18.46 -0.31
C ALA A 59 -4.41 -18.65 -0.62
N CYS A 60 -3.59 -17.60 -0.54
CA CYS A 60 -2.14 -17.67 -0.71
C CYS A 60 -1.42 -17.87 0.63
N ASP A 61 -0.32 -18.62 0.60
CA ASP A 61 0.54 -18.85 1.76
C ASP A 61 1.52 -17.70 2.01
N ILE A 62 2.03 -17.09 0.92
CA ILE A 62 3.01 -16.00 0.94
C ILE A 62 2.61 -14.99 -0.13
N ALA A 63 2.64 -13.71 0.20
CA ALA A 63 2.44 -12.63 -0.76
C ALA A 63 3.78 -11.99 -1.14
N VAL A 64 3.97 -11.68 -2.43
CA VAL A 64 5.24 -11.14 -2.94
C VAL A 64 4.99 -9.78 -3.58
N VAL A 65 5.76 -8.79 -3.16
CA VAL A 65 5.73 -7.43 -3.71
C VAL A 65 7.06 -7.14 -4.40
N THR A 66 7.03 -7.09 -5.73
CA THR A 66 8.22 -6.80 -6.53
C THR A 66 8.28 -5.34 -6.95
N ALA A 67 9.47 -4.76 -7.00
CA ALA A 67 9.71 -3.42 -7.53
C ALA A 67 10.52 -3.47 -8.84
N SER A 68 10.36 -2.43 -9.67
CA SER A 68 11.24 -2.21 -10.82
C SER A 68 12.66 -1.90 -10.36
N THR A 69 13.65 -2.36 -11.12
CA THR A 69 15.08 -2.05 -10.90
C THR A 69 15.50 -0.71 -11.46
N THR A 70 14.57 0.05 -12.05
CA THR A 70 14.88 1.39 -12.57
C THR A 70 15.20 2.34 -11.40
N PRO A 71 16.23 3.21 -11.50
CA PRO A 71 16.66 4.09 -10.40
C PRO A 71 15.53 4.89 -9.77
N ARG A 72 14.60 5.42 -10.58
CA ARG A 72 13.41 6.14 -10.09
C ARG A 72 12.63 5.36 -9.02
N PHE A 73 12.43 4.06 -9.21
CA PHE A 73 11.67 3.24 -8.26
C PHE A 73 12.50 2.83 -7.04
N GLN A 74 13.83 2.77 -7.18
CA GLN A 74 14.74 2.46 -6.08
C GLN A 74 15.00 3.68 -5.17
N GLU A 75 14.83 4.90 -5.68
CA GLU A 75 15.08 6.14 -4.92
C GLU A 75 13.81 6.86 -4.50
N LEU A 76 12.78 6.88 -5.37
CA LEU A 76 11.58 7.72 -5.26
C LEU A 76 10.30 6.93 -5.59
N GLY A 77 10.34 5.60 -5.50
CA GLY A 77 9.18 4.77 -5.82
C GLY A 77 7.97 5.11 -4.96
N ASP A 78 6.78 4.83 -5.48
CA ASP A 78 5.55 4.87 -4.68
C ASP A 78 5.37 3.54 -3.93
N LEU A 79 4.57 3.59 -2.86
CA LEU A 79 4.20 2.39 -2.13
C LEU A 79 3.42 1.44 -3.06
N PRO A 80 3.85 0.18 -3.23
CA PRO A 80 3.10 -0.76 -4.05
C PRO A 80 1.68 -0.95 -3.50
N GLU A 81 0.68 -0.75 -4.36
CA GLU A 81 -0.75 -0.77 -3.99
C GLU A 81 -1.18 -1.95 -3.12
N PRO A 82 -0.83 -3.22 -3.43
CA PRO A 82 -1.36 -4.35 -2.67
C PRO A 82 -0.65 -4.61 -1.34
N LEU A 83 0.43 -3.87 -1.02
CA LEU A 83 1.25 -4.16 0.15
C LEU A 83 0.42 -4.12 1.45
N LEU A 84 -0.34 -3.04 1.65
CA LEU A 84 -1.14 -2.89 2.87
C LEU A 84 -2.26 -3.92 2.96
N GLU A 85 -2.79 -4.37 1.83
CA GLU A 85 -3.85 -5.38 1.76
C GLU A 85 -3.32 -6.76 2.17
N TYR A 86 -2.12 -7.13 1.70
CA TYR A 86 -1.46 -8.37 2.09
C TYR A 86 -1.20 -8.43 3.60
N LEU A 87 -0.67 -7.34 4.16
CA LEU A 87 -0.41 -7.23 5.59
C LEU A 87 -1.70 -7.22 6.41
N ALA A 88 -2.75 -6.54 5.95
CA ALA A 88 -4.07 -6.54 6.60
C ALA A 88 -4.73 -7.93 6.59
N CYS A 89 -4.51 -8.72 5.54
CA CYS A 89 -4.96 -10.12 5.43
C CYS A 89 -4.07 -11.12 6.21
N ARG A 90 -3.14 -10.62 7.04
CA ARG A 90 -2.20 -11.43 7.82
C ARG A 90 -1.42 -12.44 6.95
N ARG A 91 -1.07 -12.04 5.72
CA ARG A 91 -0.18 -12.83 4.89
C ARG A 91 1.26 -12.43 5.16
N PRO A 92 2.18 -13.39 5.30
CA PRO A 92 3.59 -13.04 5.34
C PRO A 92 3.98 -12.48 3.97
N VAL A 93 4.68 -11.34 3.99
CA VAL A 93 5.08 -10.62 2.79
C VAL A 93 6.57 -10.72 2.57
N VAL A 94 6.96 -11.08 1.35
CA VAL A 94 8.31 -10.87 0.81
C VAL A 94 8.26 -9.66 -0.10
N ALA A 95 9.02 -8.61 0.20
CA ALA A 95 8.96 -7.34 -0.54
C ALA A 95 10.33 -6.83 -0.98
N ALA A 96 10.36 -6.06 -2.05
CA ALA A 96 11.58 -5.43 -2.54
C ALA A 96 12.09 -4.41 -1.51
N GLY A 97 13.38 -4.48 -1.16
CA GLY A 97 14.04 -3.54 -0.25
C GLY A 97 14.28 -2.17 -0.90
N VAL A 98 13.20 -1.40 -1.09
CA VAL A 98 13.22 -0.03 -1.61
C VAL A 98 12.66 0.95 -0.56
N PRO A 99 13.04 2.25 -0.60
CA PRO A 99 12.65 3.23 0.41
C PRO A 99 11.14 3.28 0.69
N ALA A 100 10.31 3.27 -0.35
CA ALA A 100 8.86 3.30 -0.23
C ALA A 100 8.30 2.11 0.57
N VAL A 101 8.83 0.91 0.33
CA VAL A 101 8.42 -0.29 1.08
C VAL A 101 8.91 -0.20 2.52
N ALA A 102 10.11 0.33 2.76
CA ALA A 102 10.70 0.47 4.09
C ALA A 102 9.89 1.41 5.02
N GLU A 103 9.08 2.32 4.47
CA GLU A 103 8.15 3.15 5.24
C GLU A 103 7.05 2.34 5.95
N VAL A 104 6.77 1.12 5.44
CA VAL A 104 5.68 0.25 5.93
C VAL A 104 6.22 -1.06 6.50
N VAL A 105 7.29 -1.61 5.95
CA VAL A 105 7.86 -2.91 6.30
C VAL A 105 9.31 -2.78 6.71
N ARG A 106 9.65 -3.13 7.95
CA ARG A 106 11.04 -3.35 8.38
C ARG A 106 11.36 -4.82 8.22
N ASP A 107 12.59 -5.07 7.76
CA ASP A 107 13.08 -6.42 7.50
C ASP A 107 13.06 -7.26 8.78
N GLU A 108 12.61 -8.51 8.63
CA GLU A 108 12.39 -9.50 9.69
C GLU A 108 11.47 -9.08 10.84
N GLU A 109 10.87 -7.88 10.82
CA GLU A 109 9.90 -7.42 11.83
C GLU A 109 8.45 -7.41 11.30
N GLU A 110 8.24 -6.95 10.05
CA GLU A 110 6.91 -6.88 9.42
C GLU A 110 6.85 -7.53 8.03
N GLY A 111 7.93 -8.18 7.63
CA GLY A 111 8.06 -8.86 6.35
C GLY A 111 9.52 -9.24 6.12
N VAL A 112 9.82 -9.87 5.01
CA VAL A 112 11.20 -10.19 4.61
C VAL A 112 11.53 -9.38 3.36
N LEU A 113 12.60 -8.60 3.43
CA LEU A 113 13.06 -7.77 2.33
C LEU A 113 14.08 -8.53 1.47
N TYR A 114 14.01 -8.34 0.16
CA TYR A 114 14.98 -8.87 -0.79
C TYR A 114 15.64 -7.75 -1.60
N LEU A 115 16.84 -7.99 -2.13
CA LEU A 115 17.54 -7.01 -2.95
C LEU A 115 16.87 -6.87 -4.34
N PRO A 116 16.38 -5.68 -4.74
CA PRO A 116 15.72 -5.51 -6.02
C PRO A 116 16.62 -5.89 -7.20
N GLY A 117 16.12 -6.73 -8.10
CA GLY A 117 16.88 -7.22 -9.25
C GLY A 117 17.74 -8.46 -8.98
N ASP A 118 17.80 -8.93 -7.73
CA ASP A 118 18.48 -10.16 -7.35
C ASP A 118 17.46 -11.31 -7.20
N GLU A 119 17.43 -12.21 -8.18
CA GLU A 119 16.52 -13.35 -8.17
C GLU A 119 16.85 -14.41 -7.11
N ILE A 120 18.11 -14.47 -6.64
CA ILE A 120 18.54 -15.43 -5.62
C ILE A 120 18.12 -14.91 -4.26
N SER A 121 18.34 -13.62 -3.97
CA SER A 121 17.83 -12.96 -2.77
C SER A 121 16.32 -13.10 -2.64
N LEU A 122 15.55 -12.89 -3.72
CA LEU A 122 14.11 -13.12 -3.73
C LEU A 122 13.76 -14.60 -3.45
N ALA A 123 14.48 -15.53 -4.07
CA ALA A 123 14.23 -16.96 -3.86
C ALA A 123 14.53 -17.39 -2.42
N ASP A 124 15.62 -16.89 -1.83
CA ASP A 124 16.00 -17.16 -0.45
C ASP A 124 14.98 -16.60 0.54
N ALA A 125 14.50 -15.38 0.33
CA ALA A 125 13.45 -14.77 1.14
C ALA A 125 12.12 -15.56 1.07
N ILE A 126 11.73 -16.05 -0.11
CA ILE A 126 10.55 -16.91 -0.25
C ILE A 126 10.75 -18.23 0.52
N VAL A 127 11.94 -18.83 0.41
CA VAL A 127 12.23 -20.09 1.09
C VAL A 127 12.26 -19.92 2.61
N SER A 128 12.88 -18.85 3.13
CA SER A 128 12.94 -18.60 4.57
C SER A 128 11.54 -18.50 5.17
N VAL A 129 10.66 -17.67 4.59
CA VAL A 129 9.27 -17.51 5.03
C VAL A 129 8.48 -18.83 4.91
N ALA A 130 8.74 -19.63 3.88
CA ALA A 130 8.06 -20.91 3.68
C ALA A 130 8.48 -21.98 4.70
N THR A 131 9.76 -22.02 5.06
CA THR A 131 10.33 -23.10 5.88
C THR A 131 10.48 -22.77 7.37
N ASP A 132 10.57 -21.49 7.72
CA ASP A 132 10.69 -21.02 9.11
C ASP A 132 9.34 -20.55 9.63
N ALA A 133 8.74 -21.35 10.51
CA ALA A 133 7.44 -21.04 11.10
C ALA A 133 7.50 -19.91 12.13
N ASP A 134 8.61 -19.77 12.85
CA ASP A 134 8.75 -18.78 13.91
C ASP A 134 8.95 -17.40 13.29
N LEU A 135 9.84 -17.29 12.30
CA LEU A 135 10.00 -16.08 11.49
C LEU A 135 8.66 -15.67 10.87
N ARG A 136 7.96 -16.62 10.22
CA ARG A 136 6.67 -16.34 9.57
C ARG A 136 5.64 -15.80 10.56
N ASN A 137 5.49 -16.42 11.73
CA ASN A 137 4.53 -15.95 12.73
C ASN A 137 4.93 -14.57 13.29
N HIS A 138 6.22 -14.35 13.52
CA HIS A 138 6.74 -13.09 14.02
C HIS A 138 6.42 -11.92 13.07
N VAL A 139 6.76 -12.06 11.79
CA VAL A 139 6.53 -10.98 10.80
C VAL A 139 5.04 -10.73 10.56
N ILE A 140 4.19 -11.76 10.62
CA ILE A 140 2.73 -11.60 10.47
C ILE A 140 2.15 -10.74 11.60
N GLU A 141 2.50 -11.05 12.84
CA GLU A 141 1.97 -10.32 14.00
C GLU A 141 2.51 -8.88 14.05
N GLY A 142 3.80 -8.69 13.78
CA GLY A 142 4.42 -7.37 13.69
C GLY A 142 3.75 -6.50 12.62
N ALA A 143 3.57 -7.06 11.42
CA ALA A 143 2.96 -6.33 10.32
C ALA A 143 1.49 -5.98 10.58
N TYR A 144 0.71 -6.94 11.07
CA TYR A 144 -0.71 -6.73 11.35
C TYR A 144 -0.90 -5.66 12.44
N ALA A 145 -0.08 -5.69 13.49
CA ALA A 145 -0.09 -4.67 14.53
C ALA A 145 0.25 -3.27 13.97
N ARG A 146 1.30 -3.17 13.13
CA ARG A 146 1.71 -1.92 12.51
C ARG A 146 0.65 -1.35 11.57
N VAL A 147 0.04 -2.19 10.72
CA VAL A 147 -1.04 -1.78 9.82
C VAL A 147 -2.25 -1.28 10.58
N ARG A 148 -2.69 -1.98 11.63
CA ARG A 148 -3.83 -1.53 12.44
C ARG A 148 -3.55 -0.19 13.11
N ALA A 149 -2.35 -0.02 13.66
CA ALA A 149 -1.96 1.17 14.40
C ALA A 149 -1.78 2.41 13.52
N ARG A 150 -1.22 2.27 12.30
CA ARG A 150 -0.79 3.41 11.48
C ARG A 150 -1.51 3.56 10.14
N PHE A 151 -1.92 2.46 9.51
CA PHE A 151 -2.36 2.45 8.11
C PHE A 151 -3.84 2.11 7.93
N SER A 152 -4.54 1.73 9.00
CA SER A 152 -5.99 1.52 8.97
C SER A 152 -6.74 2.80 8.62
N GLY A 153 -7.96 2.66 8.07
CA GLY A 153 -8.82 3.82 7.76
C GLY A 153 -9.14 4.66 9.00
N ALA A 154 -9.28 4.02 10.16
CA ALA A 154 -9.47 4.71 11.44
C ALA A 154 -8.20 5.47 11.87
N ALA A 155 -7.03 4.85 11.80
CA ALA A 155 -5.76 5.49 12.15
C ALA A 155 -5.47 6.70 11.24
N ARG A 156 -5.66 6.55 9.93
CA ARG A 156 -5.46 7.64 8.95
C ARG A 156 -6.41 8.81 9.20
N ARG A 157 -7.70 8.55 9.48
CA ARG A 157 -8.66 9.61 9.80
C ARG A 157 -8.33 10.34 11.09
N ARG A 158 -7.98 9.61 12.16
CA ARG A 158 -7.53 10.22 13.42
C ARG A 158 -6.35 11.16 13.20
N ARG A 159 -5.35 10.69 12.45
CA ARG A 159 -4.17 11.50 12.11
C ARG A 159 -4.53 12.74 11.30
N LEU A 160 -5.45 12.62 10.35
CA LEU A 160 -5.90 13.74 9.53
C LEU A 160 -6.67 14.77 10.36
N ALA A 161 -7.54 14.32 11.28
CA ALA A 161 -8.28 15.18 12.19
C ALA A 161 -7.33 15.99 13.09
N GLU A 162 -6.33 15.34 13.70
CA GLU A 162 -5.28 16.01 14.49
C GLU A 162 -4.60 17.14 13.72
N VAL A 163 -4.25 16.91 12.45
CA VAL A 163 -3.61 17.92 11.60
C VAL A 163 -4.56 19.10 11.34
N TYR A 164 -5.84 18.85 11.08
CA TYR A 164 -6.80 19.94 10.87
C TYR A 164 -7.07 20.75 12.14
N GLU A 165 -7.13 20.11 13.30
CA GLU A 165 -7.27 20.79 14.59
C GLU A 165 -6.06 21.70 14.88
N MET A 166 -4.84 21.26 14.52
CA MET A 166 -3.63 22.08 14.63
C MET A 166 -3.67 23.32 13.72
N LEU A 167 -4.21 23.19 12.51
CA LEU A 167 -4.26 24.27 11.52
C LEU A 167 -5.41 25.27 11.78
N ILE A 168 -6.48 24.83 12.45
CA ILE A 168 -7.65 25.65 12.75
C ILE A 168 -7.96 25.59 14.26
N PRO A 169 -7.21 26.32 15.09
CA PRO A 169 -7.47 26.39 16.53
C PRO A 169 -8.89 26.89 16.81
N GLY A 170 -9.68 26.09 17.54
CA GLY A 170 -11.07 26.42 17.88
C GLY A 170 -12.14 25.83 16.94
N SER A 171 -11.75 25.04 15.93
CA SER A 171 -12.69 24.15 15.25
C SER A 171 -13.27 23.16 16.26
N GLN A 172 -14.60 23.02 16.30
CA GLN A 172 -15.24 22.03 17.17
C GLN A 172 -14.83 20.63 16.68
N SER A 173 -14.29 19.82 17.59
CA SER A 173 -14.13 18.38 17.39
C SER A 173 -15.53 17.76 17.24
N TYR A 174 -16.00 17.63 16.01
CA TYR A 174 -17.22 16.88 15.70
C TYR A 174 -16.84 15.42 15.46
N ASP A 175 -16.74 14.64 16.53
CA ASP A 175 -16.48 13.21 16.44
C ASP A 175 -17.78 12.40 16.39
N ALA A 176 -18.64 12.66 15.40
CA ALA A 176 -19.85 11.84 15.20
C ALA A 176 -19.56 10.44 14.62
N TRP A 177 -18.29 10.13 14.36
CA TRP A 177 -17.87 8.94 13.63
C TRP A 177 -16.88 8.06 14.39
N GLY A 178 -16.37 8.52 15.55
CA GLY A 178 -15.40 7.78 16.37
C GLY A 178 -15.94 6.45 16.88
N GLU A 179 -17.19 6.40 17.35
CA GLU A 179 -17.78 5.18 17.93
C GLU A 179 -18.24 4.16 16.87
N ALA A 180 -18.69 4.61 15.69
CA ALA A 180 -19.28 3.72 14.69
C ALA A 180 -18.26 2.89 13.89
N PHE A 181 -17.03 3.39 13.72
CA PHE A 181 -16.08 2.80 12.78
C PHE A 181 -15.09 1.80 13.38
N GLU A 182 -14.81 1.86 14.68
CA GLU A 182 -13.98 0.85 15.33
C GLU A 182 -14.64 -0.53 15.30
N GLN A 183 -15.98 -0.58 15.24
CA GLN A 183 -16.76 -1.82 15.13
C GLN A 183 -16.70 -2.46 13.73
N ASP A 184 -16.59 -1.66 12.66
CA ASP A 184 -16.76 -2.15 11.27
C ASP A 184 -15.48 -2.76 10.68
N THR A 185 -14.30 -2.35 11.16
CA THR A 185 -13.02 -2.95 10.70
C THR A 185 -12.77 -4.38 11.16
N GLY A 186 -13.60 -4.90 12.09
CA GLY A 186 -13.50 -6.26 12.62
C GLY A 186 -14.48 -7.28 12.03
N ALA A 187 -15.44 -6.85 11.19
CA ALA A 187 -16.59 -7.68 10.81
C ALA A 187 -16.58 -8.18 9.35
N PHE A 188 -15.47 -8.05 8.61
CA PHE A 188 -15.31 -8.81 7.37
C PHE A 188 -14.83 -10.23 7.67
N ALA A 189 -15.67 -10.99 8.38
CA ALA A 189 -15.62 -12.44 8.32
C ALA A 189 -16.17 -12.83 6.95
N ALA A 190 -15.32 -12.81 5.91
CA ALA A 190 -15.66 -13.49 4.68
C ALA A 190 -15.98 -14.94 5.07
N PRO A 191 -17.22 -15.43 4.86
CA PRO A 191 -17.52 -16.80 5.19
C PRO A 191 -16.54 -17.67 4.39
N VAL A 192 -15.83 -18.56 5.08
CA VAL A 192 -15.10 -19.65 4.45
C VAL A 192 -16.15 -20.59 3.88
N SER A 193 -16.84 -20.16 2.83
CA SER A 193 -17.78 -21.00 2.11
C SER A 193 -16.97 -21.87 1.18
N SER A 194 -16.79 -23.10 1.64
CA SER A 194 -16.49 -24.30 0.87
C SER A 194 -16.86 -24.19 -0.61
N MET A 195 -15.89 -24.55 -1.47
CA MET A 195 -16.09 -24.98 -2.86
C MET A 195 -16.93 -24.05 -3.74
N ILE A 196 -16.27 -23.15 -4.45
CA ILE A 196 -16.77 -22.73 -5.77
C ILE A 196 -16.14 -23.68 -6.78
N GLU A 197 -16.94 -24.61 -7.30
CA GLU A 197 -16.57 -25.43 -8.45
C GLU A 197 -16.24 -24.52 -9.64
N THR A 198 -15.05 -24.72 -10.21
CA THR A 198 -14.42 -23.83 -11.18
C THR A 198 -15.07 -23.81 -12.58
N ASP A 199 -16.17 -24.53 -12.80
CA ASP A 199 -16.68 -24.81 -14.16
C ASP A 199 -18.09 -24.24 -14.46
N ALA A 200 -18.66 -23.40 -13.61
CA ALA A 200 -19.98 -22.80 -13.85
C ALA A 200 -19.99 -21.28 -13.64
N VAL A 201 -19.31 -20.55 -14.52
CA VAL A 201 -19.65 -19.14 -14.79
C VAL A 201 -19.65 -18.97 -16.30
N GLU A 202 -20.84 -19.10 -16.89
CA GLU A 202 -21.06 -18.69 -18.27
C GLU A 202 -20.73 -17.19 -18.41
N ASP A 203 -20.06 -16.85 -19.51
CA ASP A 203 -19.80 -15.48 -19.93
C ASP A 203 -21.15 -14.74 -20.08
N VAL A 204 -21.53 -13.99 -19.06
CA VAL A 204 -22.62 -13.02 -19.19
C VAL A 204 -22.06 -11.85 -19.99
N GLU A 205 -22.31 -11.85 -21.30
CA GLU A 205 -22.19 -10.67 -22.14
C GLU A 205 -22.94 -9.52 -21.47
N ARG A 206 -22.23 -8.43 -21.21
CA ARG A 206 -22.83 -7.18 -20.74
C ARG A 206 -23.72 -6.63 -21.86
N THR A 207 -25.03 -6.82 -21.75
CA THR A 207 -25.97 -5.91 -22.38
C THR A 207 -25.83 -4.56 -21.68
N HIS A 208 -25.43 -3.55 -22.44
CA HIS A 208 -25.47 -2.17 -22.00
C HIS A 208 -26.93 -1.75 -21.93
N ASP A 209 -27.50 -1.73 -20.73
CA ASP A 209 -28.67 -0.90 -20.45
C ASP A 209 -28.15 0.41 -19.87
N GLU A 210 -28.20 1.44 -20.71
CA GLU A 210 -28.14 2.85 -20.32
C GLU A 210 -29.40 3.16 -19.52
N ASP A 211 -29.28 3.35 -18.21
CA ASP A 211 -30.17 4.13 -17.32
C ASP A 211 -30.11 3.59 -15.88
N ASP A 212 -29.07 3.94 -15.12
CA ASP A 212 -29.12 3.95 -13.64
C ASP A 212 -28.05 4.90 -13.08
N ASP A 213 -28.26 6.20 -13.33
CA ASP A 213 -27.58 7.28 -12.62
C ASP A 213 -28.26 7.49 -11.26
N HIS A 214 -27.84 6.73 -10.25
CA HIS A 214 -28.13 7.06 -8.86
C HIS A 214 -27.21 8.18 -8.39
N THR A 215 -27.52 9.41 -8.83
CA THR A 215 -27.00 10.63 -8.23
C THR A 215 -27.44 10.70 -6.76
N ILE A 216 -26.49 10.50 -5.84
CA ILE A 216 -26.68 10.81 -4.42
C ILE A 216 -26.80 12.33 -4.31
N ALA A 217 -27.99 12.83 -4.00
CA ALA A 217 -28.19 14.27 -3.78
C ALA A 217 -27.28 14.77 -2.65
N PRO A 218 -26.58 15.91 -2.83
CA PRO A 218 -25.77 16.48 -1.76
C PRO A 218 -26.67 16.87 -0.57
N PRO A 219 -26.18 16.75 0.67
CA PRO A 219 -26.96 17.12 1.85
C PRO A 219 -27.33 18.61 1.81
N ALA A 220 -28.52 18.93 2.32
CA ALA A 220 -29.03 20.30 2.35
C ALA A 220 -28.08 21.24 3.15
N PRO A 221 -27.85 22.48 2.68
CA PRO A 221 -26.99 23.43 3.38
C PRO A 221 -27.57 23.83 4.74
N LEU A 222 -26.68 24.11 5.70
CA LEU A 222 -27.04 24.50 7.06
C LEU A 222 -27.76 25.87 7.07
N PRO A 223 -28.74 26.09 7.98
CA PRO A 223 -29.46 27.36 8.05
C PRO A 223 -28.54 28.50 8.52
N GLY A 224 -28.25 29.45 7.63
CA GLY A 224 -27.57 30.71 7.96
C GLY A 224 -26.34 31.05 7.12
N GLU A 225 -25.89 30.18 6.21
CA GLU A 225 -24.79 30.52 5.30
C GLU A 225 -25.31 31.24 4.04
N PRO A 226 -24.69 32.35 3.61
CA PRO A 226 -24.99 32.93 2.31
C PRO A 226 -24.47 32.01 1.20
N THR A 227 -25.38 31.53 0.34
CA THR A 227 -25.05 30.75 -0.86
C THR A 227 -24.08 31.55 -1.73
N PRO A 228 -22.87 31.06 -2.04
CA PRO A 228 -22.02 31.74 -3.00
C PRO A 228 -22.66 31.65 -4.38
N ALA A 229 -22.94 32.80 -4.99
CA ALA A 229 -23.37 32.88 -6.38
C ALA A 229 -22.20 32.43 -7.28
N LEU A 230 -22.25 31.21 -7.77
CA LEU A 230 -21.48 30.80 -8.94
C LEU A 230 -22.14 31.45 -10.16
N SER A 231 -21.48 32.46 -10.73
CA SER A 231 -21.83 32.99 -12.05
C SER A 231 -21.37 32.01 -13.12
N ASP A 232 -22.27 31.64 -14.02
CA ASP A 232 -22.11 30.66 -15.12
C ASP A 232 -21.10 31.04 -16.23
N ASP A 233 -20.20 32.00 -15.99
CA ASP A 233 -19.21 32.45 -16.96
C ASP A 233 -17.81 31.92 -16.60
N ASN A 234 -17.56 30.62 -16.84
CA ASN A 234 -16.21 30.12 -17.16
C ASN A 234 -16.23 28.66 -17.65
N VAL A 235 -16.97 28.40 -18.73
CA VAL A 235 -16.65 27.27 -19.62
C VAL A 235 -15.84 27.84 -20.77
N GLY A 236 -14.51 27.72 -20.66
CA GLY A 236 -13.60 28.03 -21.75
C GLY A 236 -12.50 29.03 -21.37
N ASP A 237 -11.52 28.58 -20.58
CA ASP A 237 -10.14 28.84 -20.95
C ASP A 237 -9.16 27.94 -20.19
N THR A 238 -8.13 27.51 -20.91
CA THR A 238 -7.06 26.65 -20.42
C THR A 238 -6.20 27.45 -19.44
N LEU A 239 -6.37 27.22 -18.13
CA LEU A 239 -5.51 27.83 -17.11
C LEU A 239 -4.35 26.89 -16.75
N VAL A 240 -3.26 27.02 -17.51
CA VAL A 240 -1.91 26.94 -16.95
C VAL A 240 -1.77 28.12 -15.99
N GLY A 241 -2.20 27.94 -14.75
CA GLY A 241 -2.05 28.93 -13.69
C GLY A 241 -0.61 28.93 -13.16
N GLN A 242 0.08 30.06 -13.30
CA GLN A 242 1.33 30.33 -12.58
C GLN A 242 1.05 30.30 -11.07
N PHE A 243 1.56 29.28 -10.38
CA PHE A 243 1.57 29.27 -8.91
C PHE A 243 2.60 30.29 -8.41
N PRO A 244 2.29 31.13 -7.42
CA PRO A 244 3.30 31.92 -6.73
C PRO A 244 4.31 30.98 -6.08
N ALA A 245 5.60 31.30 -6.19
CA ALA A 245 6.69 30.49 -5.65
C ALA A 245 6.45 30.20 -4.16
N MET A 246 6.24 28.92 -3.85
CA MET A 246 6.10 28.42 -2.48
C MET A 246 7.40 28.70 -1.75
N ARG A 247 7.37 29.58 -0.73
CA ARG A 247 8.50 29.75 0.19
C ARG A 247 8.77 28.40 0.83
N ALA A 248 10.02 27.95 0.74
CA ALA A 248 10.49 26.73 1.38
C ALA A 248 10.12 26.77 2.87
N ILE A 249 9.31 25.81 3.31
CA ILE A 249 9.09 25.52 4.72
C ILE A 249 10.30 24.69 5.15
N ASP A 250 11.16 25.27 5.96
CA ASP A 250 12.29 24.57 6.58
C ASP A 250 11.72 23.58 7.61
N THR A 251 11.94 22.28 7.39
CA THR A 251 11.49 21.19 8.27
C THR A 251 12.62 20.61 9.10
N SER A 252 13.67 21.38 9.37
CA SER A 252 14.78 20.95 10.22
C SER A 252 14.38 21.06 11.72
N PRO A 253 14.62 20.03 12.55
CA PRO A 253 14.41 20.12 13.98
C PRO A 253 15.55 20.91 14.63
N GLU A 254 15.25 22.06 15.23
CA GLU A 254 16.21 22.84 16.01
C GLU A 254 16.63 22.04 17.26
N LEU A 255 17.89 21.59 17.29
CA LEU A 255 18.57 21.07 18.47
C LEU A 255 19.11 22.28 19.26
N ASP A 256 18.49 22.53 20.40
CA ASP A 256 18.85 23.58 21.34
C ASP A 256 20.18 23.22 22.05
N HIS A 257 21.29 23.71 21.52
CA HIS A 257 22.59 23.68 22.20
C HIS A 257 22.94 25.09 22.69
N HIS A 258 22.62 25.33 23.96
CA HIS A 258 23.23 26.40 24.75
C HIS A 258 24.76 26.26 24.73
N LEU A 259 25.43 27.15 23.99
CA LEU A 259 26.87 27.39 24.11
C LEU A 259 27.06 28.70 24.88
N GLU A 260 27.51 28.59 26.13
CA GLU A 260 28.12 29.73 26.84
C GLU A 260 29.54 29.99 26.29
N PRO A 261 29.98 31.26 26.23
CA PRO A 261 31.30 31.61 25.74
C PRO A 261 32.35 31.38 26.83
N LEU A 262 33.30 30.47 26.59
CA LEU A 262 34.51 30.38 27.43
C LEU A 262 35.49 31.47 27.02
N GLU A 263 35.66 32.42 27.92
CA GLU A 263 36.70 33.45 27.92
C GLU A 263 38.09 32.81 27.82
N GLY A 264 38.90 33.31 26.89
CA GLY A 264 40.31 32.98 26.79
C GLY A 264 41.11 33.71 27.87
N SER A 265 41.78 32.95 28.73
CA SER A 265 42.87 33.44 29.58
C SER A 265 44.13 32.61 29.34
N ASP A 266 45.22 33.32 29.07
CA ASP A 266 46.59 32.85 28.91
C ASP A 266 47.11 31.95 30.06
N THR A 267 48.01 31.02 29.73
CA THR A 267 49.43 30.97 30.16
C THR A 267 50.00 29.53 30.29
N SER A 268 51.16 29.33 29.63
CA SER A 268 52.34 28.49 29.95
C SER A 268 52.25 27.22 30.82
N SER A 269 52.85 26.10 30.35
CA SER A 269 54.12 25.53 30.89
C SER A 269 54.42 24.08 30.42
N GLY A 270 55.71 23.79 30.13
CA GLY A 270 56.40 22.47 30.12
C GLY A 270 55.96 21.45 29.06
N SER A 271 56.82 20.82 28.26
CA SER A 271 58.26 20.51 28.31
C SER A 271 58.79 20.24 26.91
#